data_AF-A0A840XP41-F1
#
_entry.id   AF-A0A840XP41-F1
#
_cell.length_a   1.000
_cell.length_b   1.000
_cell.length_c   1.000
_cell.angle_alpha   90.00
_cell.angle_beta   90.00
_cell.angle_gamma   90.00
#
_symmetry.space_group_name_H-M   'P 1'
#
loop_
_entity.id
_entity.type
_entity.pdbx_description
1 polymer ?
#
loop_
_entity_poly.entity_id
_entity_poly.type
_entity_poly.pdbx_seq_one_letter_code
_entity_poly.pdbx_strand_id
1 'polypeptide(L)' 'MSANRVFFMVLYGLLALLGVILAAAARDVGISLFGWGLVAFGVLNAFNTIKVHFDEAEGRH' A
#
# COMPACT_ATOMS: atom_id res chain seq x y z
N MET A 1 9.10 -6.77 -14.35
CA MET A 1 7.97 -6.73 -13.39
C MET A 1 6.73 -7.34 -14.06
N SER A 2 6.01 -8.27 -13.44
CA SER A 2 4.81 -8.91 -14.05
C SER A 2 3.58 -8.00 -13.97
N ALA A 3 2.62 -8.17 -14.89
CA ALA A 3 1.38 -7.37 -14.94
C ALA A 3 0.61 -7.41 -13.61
N ASN A 4 0.54 -8.59 -12.97
CA ASN A 4 -0.12 -8.76 -11.67
C ASN A 4 0.51 -7.89 -10.58
N ARG A 5 1.84 -7.75 -10.55
CA ARG A 5 2.52 -6.93 -9.53
C ARG A 5 2.25 -5.45 -9.70
N VAL A 6 2.22 -4.97 -10.95
CA VAL A 6 1.86 -3.58 -11.25
C VAL A 6 0.41 -3.32 -10.81
N PHE A 7 -0.51 -4.24 -11.09
CA PHE A 7 -1.89 -4.15 -10.62
C PHE A 7 -1.98 -4.04 -9.10
N PHE A 8 -1.34 -4.94 -8.35
CA PHE A 8 -1.37 -4.90 -6.89
C PHE A 8 -0.69 -3.65 -6.33
N MET A 9 0.42 -3.20 -6.93
CA MET A 9 1.09 -1.97 -6.51
C MET A 9 0.19 -0.74 -6.65
N VAL A 10 -0.53 -0.62 -7.78
CA VAL A 10 -1.52 0.45 -7.99
C VAL A 10 -2.68 0.32 -7.00
N LEU A 11 -3.20 -0.89 -6.80
CA LEU A 11 -4.28 -1.15 -5.83
C LEU A 11 -3.88 -0.72 -4.41
N TYR A 12 -2.69 -1.09 -3.95
CA TYR A 12 -2.17 -0.68 -2.64
C TYR A 12 -1.99 0.84 -2.54
N GLY A 13 -1.55 1.49 -3.61
CA GLY A 13 -1.48 2.95 -3.70
C GLY A 13 -2.86 3.60 -3.56
N LEU A 14 -3.88 3.07 -4.25
CA LEU A 14 -5.26 3.55 -4.16
C LEU A 14 -5.84 3.35 -2.75
N LEU A 15 -5.58 2.21 -2.12
CA LEU A 15 -6.00 1.97 -0.74
C LEU A 15 -5.34 2.95 0.23
N ALA A 16 -4.04 3.23 0.06
CA ALA A 16 -3.35 4.23 0.89
C ALA A 16 -3.98 5.62 0.71
N LEU A 17 -4.27 6.04 -0.53
CA LEU A 17 -4.94 7.31 -0.80
C LEU A 17 -6.34 7.39 -0.18
N LEU A 18 -7.12 6.31 -0.27
CA LEU A 18 -8.41 6.21 0.42
C LEU A 18 -8.25 6.34 1.94
N GLY A 19 -7.19 5.75 2.51
CA GLY A 19 -6.86 5.87 3.93
C GLY A 19 -6.59 7.31 4.34
N VAL A 20 -5.85 8.08 3.53
CA VAL A 20 -5.59 9.51 3.76
C VAL A 20 -6.89 10.31 3.73
N ILE A 21 -7.74 10.08 2.72
CA ILE A 21 -9.03 10.76 2.59
C ILE A 21 -9.91 10.46 3.81
N LEU A 22 -9.97 9.20 4.22
CA LEU A 22 -10.78 8.77 5.35
C LEU A 22 -10.27 9.33 6.67
N ALA A 23 -8.95 9.33 6.88
CA ALA A 23 -8.34 9.92 8.07
C ALA A 23 -8.57 11.43 8.14
N ALA A 24 -8.56 12.13 6.99
CA ALA A 24 -8.83 13.57 6.91
C ALA A 24 -10.32 13.92 7.10
N ALA A 25 -11.23 13.05 6.65
CA ALA A 25 -12.67 13.23 6.81
C ALA A 25 -13.21 12.74 8.18
N ALA A 26 -12.39 12.02 8.95
CA ALA A 26 -12.79 11.43 10.22
C ALA A 26 -13.17 12.51 11.25
N ARG A 27 -14.34 12.36 11.86
CA ARG A 27 -14.77 13.17 13.02
C ARG A 27 -14.62 12.44 14.35
N ASP A 28 -14.31 11.15 14.28
CA ASP A 28 -14.24 10.21 15.39
C ASP A 28 -12.95 9.40 15.31
N VAL A 29 -12.38 9.12 16.48
CA VAL A 29 -11.04 8.54 16.61
C VAL A 29 -10.94 7.17 15.96
N GLY A 30 -12.01 6.38 16.00
CA GLY A 30 -12.06 5.04 15.39
C GLY A 30 -11.83 5.08 13.87
N ILE A 31 -12.54 5.96 13.17
CA ILE A 31 -12.40 6.12 11.71
C ILE A 31 -11.04 6.74 11.36
N SER A 32 -10.53 7.65 12.19
CA SER A 32 -9.18 8.22 12.00
C SER A 32 -8.10 7.13 12.09
N LEU A 33 -8.15 6.28 13.13
CA LEU A 33 -7.23 5.16 13.29
C LEU A 33 -7.33 4.16 12.15
N PHE A 34 -8.55 3.86 11.68
CA PHE A 34 -8.75 2.97 10.55
C PHE A 34 -8.17 3.57 9.25
N GLY A 35 -8.38 4.87 9.00
CA GLY A 35 -7.78 5.58 7.87
C GLY A 35 -6.25 5.50 7.88
N TRP A 36 -5.62 5.79 9.03
CA TRP A 36 -4.17 5.65 9.20
C TRP A 36 -3.69 4.20 9.06
N GLY A 37 -4.46 3.23 9.55
CA GLY A 37 -4.18 1.81 9.36
C GLY A 37 -4.20 1.42 7.88
N LEU A 38 -5.14 1.97 7.10
CA LEU A 38 -5.23 1.73 5.67
C LEU A 38 -4.07 2.37 4.89
N VAL A 39 -3.61 3.57 5.32
CA VAL A 39 -2.38 4.20 4.81
C VAL A 39 -1.18 3.29 5.04
N ALA A 40 -0.96 2.88 6.29
CA ALA A 40 0.16 2.02 6.65
C ALA A 40 0.11 0.69 5.88
N PHE A 41 -1.07 0.07 5.78
CA PHE A 41 -1.27 -1.15 5.02
C PHE A 41 -0.90 -0.99 3.54
N GLY A 42 -1.42 0.04 2.87
CA GLY A 42 -1.13 0.28 1.45
C GLY A 42 0.36 0.54 1.19
N VAL A 43 0.99 1.39 2.01
CA VAL A 43 2.43 1.73 1.85
C VAL A 43 3.31 0.51 2.09
N LEU A 44 3.09 -0.24 3.17
CA LEU A 44 3.90 -1.41 3.50
C LEU A 44 3.79 -2.51 2.43
N ASN A 45 2.59 -2.76 1.90
CA ASN A 45 2.41 -3.77 0.85
C ASN A 45 2.97 -3.32 -0.51
N ALA A 46 2.87 -2.04 -0.86
CA ALA A 46 3.53 -1.48 -2.03
C ALA A 46 5.06 -1.64 -1.92
N PHE A 47 5.64 -1.29 -0.77
CA PHE A 47 7.06 -1.47 -0.50
C PHE A 47 7.49 -2.94 -0.57
N ASN A 48 6.72 -3.85 0.04
CA ASN A 48 7.00 -5.28 -0.02
C ASN A 48 6.96 -5.83 -1.46
N THR A 49 6.02 -5.36 -2.28
CA THR A 49 5.92 -5.75 -3.70
C THR A 49 7.16 -5.31 -4.49
N ILE A 50 7.64 -4.08 -4.22
CA ILE A 50 8.88 -3.57 -4.81
C ILE A 50 10.07 -4.42 -4.35
N LYS A 51 10.19 -4.66 -3.04
CA LYS A 51 11.27 -5.44 -2.45
C LYS A 51 11.35 -6.84 -3.07
N VAL A 52 10.26 -7.59 -3.10
CA VAL A 52 10.20 -8.93 -3.69
C VAL A 52 10.59 -8.89 -5.18
N HIS A 53 10.27 -7.81 -5.90
CA HIS A 53 10.70 -7.68 -7.28
C HIS A 53 12.22 -7.60 -7.41
N PHE A 54 12.89 -6.84 -6.54
CA PHE A 54 14.34 -6.72 -6.51
C PHE A 54 15.03 -7.98 -5.97
N ASP A 55 14.52 -8.58 -4.90
CA ASP A 55 15.04 -9.84 -4.34
C ASP A 55 15.06 -10.96 -5.40
N GLU A 56 14.01 -11.04 -6.24
CA GLU A 56 13.97 -11.98 -7.37
C GLU A 56 14.84 -11.59 -8.56
N ALA A 57 15.19 -10.31 -8.71
CA ALA A 57 16.11 -9.87 -9.74
C ALA A 57 17.56 -10.22 -9.34
N GLU A 58 17.91 -10.00 -8.08
CA GLU A 58 19.21 -10.32 -7.50
C GLU A 58 19.42 -11.84 -7.41
N GLY A 59 18.43 -12.62 -6.97
CA GLY A 59 18.54 -14.08 -6.88
C GLY A 59 18.61 -14.83 -8.22
N ARG A 60 18.57 -14.12 -9.36
CA ARG A 60 18.77 -14.67 -10.71
C ARG A 60 20.17 -14.46 -11.28
N HIS A 61 21.05 -13.76 -10.55
CA HIS A 61 22.47 -13.60 -10.86
C HIS A 61 23.31 -14.58 -10.03
#